data_AF-A0A1V3NEG6-F1
#
_entry.id   AF-A0A1V3NEG6-F1
#
_cell.length_a   1.000
_cell.length_b   1.000
_cell.length_c   1.000
_cell.angle_alpha   90.00
_cell.angle_beta   90.00
_cell.angle_gamma   90.00
#
_symmetry.space_group_name_H-M   'P 1'
#
loop_
_entity.id
_entity.type
_entity.pdbx_description
1 polymer ?
#
loop_
_entity_poly.entity_id
_entity_poly.type
_entity_poly.pdbx_seq_one_letter_code
_entity_poly.pdbx_strand_id
1 'polypeptide(L)'
;MAAKKKARRKAQKNIAPGTTFNRAIERAQKAVDRAESKIESANNKLARMMDRLEKAKARVMKSKGAAKENARASAAKARDEVKSAKQAIREATAEHKQAAGWLAQLQTRATRLETAATRELKKMEAALEKKLRKLSKPKRRRARKKKSA
;
A
#
# COMPACT_ATOMS: atom_id res chain seq x y z
N MET A 1 7.12 -16.47 -24.61
CA MET A 1 5.98 -16.11 -23.75
C MET A 1 6.46 -16.03 -22.30
N ALA A 2 6.97 -14.88 -21.84
CA ALA A 2 7.48 -14.73 -20.48
C ALA A 2 6.30 -14.57 -19.50
N ALA A 3 6.06 -15.60 -18.68
CA ALA A 3 5.06 -15.57 -17.63
C ALA A 3 5.39 -14.45 -16.63
N LYS A 4 4.57 -13.39 -16.61
CA LYS A 4 4.59 -12.36 -15.57
C LYS A 4 4.35 -13.05 -14.23
N LYS A 5 5.43 -13.25 -13.47
CA LYS A 5 5.42 -13.75 -12.10
C LYS A 5 4.63 -12.73 -11.26
N LYS A 6 3.32 -12.95 -11.09
CA LYS A 6 2.47 -12.16 -10.18
C LYS A 6 3.15 -12.20 -8.82
N ALA A 7 3.64 -11.05 -8.35
CA ALA A 7 4.20 -10.93 -7.01
C ALA A 7 3.12 -11.44 -6.03
N ARG A 8 3.41 -12.55 -5.35
CA ARG A 8 2.60 -13.06 -4.25
C ARG A 8 2.48 -11.92 -3.23
N ARG A 9 1.34 -11.19 -3.23
CA ARG A 9 0.97 -10.26 -2.15
C ARG A 9 1.08 -11.09 -0.86
N LYS A 10 2.09 -10.81 -0.02
CA LYS A 10 2.22 -11.47 1.28
C LYS A 10 0.91 -11.27 2.02
N ALA A 11 0.28 -12.38 2.45
CA ALA A 11 -0.98 -12.35 3.16
C ALA A 11 -0.88 -11.33 4.31
N GLN A 12 -1.84 -10.39 4.36
CA GLN A 12 -2.02 -9.48 5.48
C GLN A 12 -2.01 -10.33 6.76
N LYS A 13 -1.00 -10.16 7.60
CA LYS A 13 -0.97 -10.80 8.92
C LYS A 13 -2.12 -10.18 9.73
N ASN A 14 -3.22 -10.93 9.80
CA ASN A 14 -4.38 -10.86 10.70
C ASN A 14 -4.46 -9.62 11.59
N ILE A 15 -4.77 -8.47 10.98
CA ILE A 15 -5.27 -7.32 11.73
C ILE A 15 -6.75 -7.56 12.01
N ALA A 16 -7.15 -7.47 13.27
CA ALA A 16 -8.52 -7.76 13.68
C ALA A 16 -9.51 -6.91 12.84
N PRO A 17 -10.49 -7.55 12.18
CA PRO A 17 -11.46 -6.85 11.34
C PRO A 17 -12.26 -5.84 12.17
N GLY A 18 -12.65 -4.72 11.55
CA GLY A 18 -13.45 -3.67 12.20
C GLY A 18 -12.68 -2.66 13.05
N THR A 19 -11.38 -2.86 13.32
CA THR A 19 -10.55 -1.89 14.04
C THR A 19 -10.31 -0.60 13.23
N THR A 20 -10.06 0.52 13.92
CA THR A 20 -9.71 1.81 13.29
C THR A 20 -8.48 1.69 12.39
N PHE A 21 -7.48 0.90 12.81
CA PHE A 21 -6.29 0.59 12.01
C PHE A 21 -6.61 -0.23 10.76
N ASN A 22 -7.46 -1.25 10.85
CA ASN A 22 -7.84 -2.03 9.68
C ASN A 22 -8.58 -1.16 8.65
N ARG A 23 -9.51 -0.31 9.10
CA ARG A 23 -10.21 0.65 8.23
C ARG A 23 -9.25 1.66 7.59
N ALA A 24 -8.23 2.13 8.33
CA ALA A 24 -7.22 3.03 7.80
C ALA A 24 -6.35 2.35 6.73
N ILE A 25 -5.97 1.09 6.95
CA ILE A 25 -5.22 0.28 5.98
C ILE A 25 -6.06 0.03 4.73
N GLU A 26 -7.33 -0.34 4.85
CA GLU A 26 -8.24 -0.50 3.71
C GLU A 26 -8.38 0.79 2.89
N ARG A 27 -8.52 1.95 3.55
CA ARG A 27 -8.57 3.25 2.87
C ARG A 27 -7.26 3.57 2.14
N ALA A 28 -6.13 3.32 2.78
CA ALA A 28 -4.82 3.51 2.18
C ALA A 28 -4.60 2.55 0.99
N GLN A 29 -5.05 1.30 1.10
CA GLN A 29 -5.01 0.32 0.02
C GLN A 29 -5.81 0.81 -1.19
N LYS A 30 -7.05 1.29 -0.96
CA LYS A 30 -7.89 1.89 -2.02
C LYS A 30 -7.23 3.11 -2.66
N ALA A 31 -6.48 3.91 -1.89
CA ALA A 31 -5.75 5.05 -2.43
C ALA A 31 -4.60 4.61 -3.36
N VAL A 32 -3.86 3.57 -2.97
CA VAL A 32 -2.82 2.95 -3.81
C VAL A 32 -3.44 2.38 -5.09
N ASP A 33 -4.51 1.58 -4.98
CA ASP A 33 -5.16 0.97 -6.14
C ASP A 33 -5.69 2.05 -7.12
N ARG A 34 -6.26 3.15 -6.60
CA ARG A 34 -6.67 4.30 -7.45
C ARG A 34 -5.48 4.97 -8.14
N ALA A 35 -4.35 5.13 -7.45
CA ALA A 35 -3.15 5.69 -8.05
C ALA A 35 -2.59 4.77 -9.15
N GLU A 36 -2.63 3.45 -8.96
CA GLU A 36 -2.27 2.47 -9.98
C GLU A 36 -3.16 2.59 -11.23
N SER A 37 -4.48 2.67 -11.04
CA SER A 37 -5.41 2.86 -12.16
C SER A 37 -5.18 4.18 -12.92
N LYS A 38 -4.82 5.27 -12.20
CA LYS A 38 -4.44 6.54 -12.84
C LYS A 38 -3.18 6.40 -13.69
N ILE A 39 -2.16 5.72 -13.19
CA ILE A 39 -0.92 5.46 -13.93
C ILE A 39 -1.21 4.65 -15.19
N GLU A 40 -2.02 3.60 -15.07
CA GLU A 40 -2.41 2.76 -16.20
C GLU A 40 -3.17 3.55 -17.28
N SER A 41 -4.15 4.37 -16.86
CA SER A 41 -4.89 5.25 -17.78
C SER A 41 -3.96 6.27 -18.47
N ALA A 42 -3.03 6.87 -17.72
CA ALA A 42 -2.06 7.81 -18.26
C ALA A 42 -1.10 7.13 -19.26
N ASN A 43 -0.66 5.90 -18.99
CA ASN A 43 0.16 5.10 -19.91
C ASN A 43 -0.59 4.76 -21.20
N ASN A 44 -1.87 4.37 -21.10
CA ASN A 44 -2.71 4.12 -22.27
C ASN A 44 -2.89 5.38 -23.12
N LYS A 45 -3.04 6.55 -22.49
CA LYS A 45 -3.11 7.84 -23.17
C LYS A 45 -1.78 8.18 -23.86
N LEU A 46 -0.66 7.96 -23.19
CA LEU A 46 0.68 8.17 -23.77
C LEU A 46 0.88 7.28 -25.00
N ALA A 47 0.48 6.00 -24.95
CA ALA A 47 0.59 5.10 -26.11
C ALA A 47 -0.17 5.66 -27.33
N ARG A 48 -1.42 6.10 -27.14
CA ARG A 48 -2.20 6.73 -28.22
C ARG A 48 -1.56 8.02 -28.76
N MET A 49 -0.94 8.82 -27.89
CA MET A 49 -0.23 10.04 -28.31
C MET A 49 1.06 9.73 -29.07
N MET A 50 1.78 8.67 -28.69
CA MET A 50 2.96 8.19 -29.42
C MET A 50 2.58 7.73 -30.83
N ASP A 51 1.48 6.99 -30.99
CA ASP A 51 0.97 6.60 -32.32
C ASP A 51 0.61 7.82 -33.17
N ARG A 52 0.00 8.85 -32.56
CA ARG A 52 -0.32 10.11 -33.26
C ARG A 52 0.93 10.85 -33.69
N LEU A 53 1.95 10.90 -32.83
CA LEU A 53 3.24 11.51 -33.13
C LEU A 53 3.93 10.78 -34.29
N GLU A 54 3.89 9.45 -34.30
CA GLU A 54 4.44 8.65 -35.39
C GLU A 54 3.72 8.90 -36.72
N LYS A 55 2.39 8.90 -36.71
CA LYS A 55 1.57 9.27 -37.88
C LYS A 55 1.86 10.69 -38.37
N ALA A 56 2.04 11.64 -37.45
CA ALA A 56 2.39 13.02 -37.79
C ALA A 56 3.78 13.10 -38.44
N LYS A 57 4.78 12.39 -37.91
CA LYS A 57 6.12 12.30 -38.51
C LYS A 57 6.07 11.67 -39.91
N ALA A 58 5.30 10.60 -40.09
CA ALA A 58 5.12 9.98 -41.41
C ALA A 58 4.49 10.96 -42.42
N ARG A 59 3.51 11.78 -41.99
CA ARG A 59 2.93 12.84 -42.82
C ARG A 59 3.96 13.90 -43.22
N VAL A 60 4.82 14.34 -42.30
CA VAL A 60 5.92 15.28 -42.59
C VAL A 60 6.84 14.74 -43.70
N MET A 61 7.17 13.45 -43.64
CA MET A 61 8.03 12.81 -44.63
C MET A 61 7.39 12.73 -46.02
N LYS A 62 6.06 12.53 -46.08
CA LYS A 62 5.31 12.43 -47.35
C LYS A 62 4.93 13.78 -47.96
N SER A 63 4.80 14.82 -47.13
CA SER A 63 4.39 16.16 -47.56
C SER A 63 5.50 16.96 -48.25
N LYS A 64 5.13 17.85 -49.18
CA LYS A 64 6.03 18.78 -49.89
C LYS A 64 5.47 20.22 -49.84
N GLY A 65 6.32 21.21 -50.08
CA GLY A 65 5.92 22.63 -50.12
C GLY A 65 5.23 23.11 -48.83
N ALA A 66 4.23 23.99 -48.96
CA ALA A 66 3.47 24.55 -47.83
C ALA A 66 2.78 23.46 -46.95
N ALA A 67 2.39 22.33 -47.54
CA ALA A 67 1.82 21.21 -46.78
C ALA A 67 2.83 20.59 -45.80
N LYS A 68 4.14 20.69 -46.08
CA LYS A 68 5.21 20.20 -45.21
C LYS A 68 5.38 21.03 -43.96
N GLU A 69 5.20 22.34 -44.04
CA GLU A 69 5.23 23.21 -42.85
C GLU A 69 4.05 22.93 -41.92
N ASN A 70 2.84 22.79 -42.48
CA ASN A 70 1.66 22.41 -41.69
C ASN A 70 1.81 21.04 -41.02
N ALA A 71 2.40 20.07 -41.73
CA ALA A 71 2.71 18.76 -41.16
C ALA A 71 3.75 18.87 -40.03
N ARG A 72 4.78 19.71 -40.17
CA ARG A 72 5.80 19.94 -39.13
C ARG A 72 5.21 20.57 -37.89
N ALA A 73 4.35 21.58 -38.05
CA ALA A 73 3.63 22.19 -36.94
C ALA A 73 2.74 21.18 -36.19
N SER A 74 2.06 20.30 -36.93
CA SER A 74 1.26 19.22 -36.34
C SER A 74 2.11 18.19 -35.58
N ALA A 75 3.27 17.83 -36.12
CA ALA A 75 4.20 16.92 -35.45
C ALA A 75 4.83 17.54 -34.19
N ALA A 76 5.09 18.86 -34.20
CA ALA A 76 5.55 19.59 -33.03
C ALA A 76 4.49 19.57 -31.90
N LYS A 77 3.24 19.89 -32.21
CA LYS A 77 2.12 19.80 -31.25
C LYS A 77 1.99 18.40 -30.65
N ALA A 78 2.02 17.35 -31.47
CA ALA A 78 1.97 15.97 -30.99
C ALA A 78 3.16 15.60 -30.09
N ARG A 79 4.34 16.19 -30.34
CA ARG A 79 5.53 15.99 -29.50
C ARG A 79 5.37 16.64 -28.13
N ASP A 80 4.79 17.84 -28.09
CA ASP A 80 4.52 18.55 -26.84
C ASP A 80 3.44 17.84 -26.00
N GLU A 81 2.40 17.31 -26.65
CA GLU A 81 1.40 16.45 -26.01
C GLU A 81 2.04 15.21 -25.37
N VAL A 82 2.93 14.52 -26.10
CA VAL A 82 3.69 13.37 -25.56
C VAL A 82 4.56 13.78 -24.37
N LYS A 83 5.19 14.95 -24.43
CA LYS A 83 6.03 15.46 -23.33
C LYS A 83 5.18 15.72 -22.08
N SER A 84 4.03 16.37 -22.23
CA SER A 84 3.08 16.61 -21.14
C SER A 84 2.56 15.28 -20.56
N ALA A 85 2.19 14.31 -21.40
CA ALA A 85 1.72 13.01 -20.93
C ALA A 85 2.79 12.25 -20.14
N LYS A 86 4.06 12.29 -20.58
CA LYS A 86 5.18 11.71 -19.82
C LYS A 86 5.37 12.38 -18.46
N GLN A 87 5.19 13.69 -18.39
CA GLN A 87 5.27 14.43 -17.13
C GLN A 87 4.14 14.04 -16.17
N ALA A 88 2.90 13.95 -16.66
CA ALA A 88 1.77 13.49 -15.87
C ALA A 88 1.95 12.06 -15.32
N ILE A 89 2.55 11.16 -16.10
CA ILE A 89 2.89 9.80 -15.62
C ILE A 89 3.92 9.85 -14.48
N ARG A 90 4.94 10.71 -14.58
CA ARG A 90 5.94 10.87 -13.53
C ARG A 90 5.32 11.36 -12.23
N GLU A 91 4.44 12.35 -12.31
CA GLU A 91 3.70 12.88 -11.17
C GLU A 91 2.79 11.82 -10.54
N ALA A 92 1.98 11.12 -11.34
CA ALA A 92 1.14 10.03 -10.86
C ALA A 92 1.95 8.89 -10.21
N THR A 93 3.14 8.60 -10.75
CA THR A 93 4.06 7.61 -10.18
C THR A 93 4.64 8.08 -8.84
N ALA A 94 4.93 9.38 -8.70
CA ALA A 94 5.39 9.94 -7.44
C ALA A 94 4.29 9.87 -6.36
N GLU A 95 3.05 10.21 -6.71
CA GLU A 95 1.89 10.08 -5.83
C GLU A 95 1.67 8.62 -5.39
N HIS A 96 1.75 7.67 -6.32
CA HIS A 96 1.64 6.24 -6.01
C HIS A 96 2.72 5.79 -5.02
N LYS A 97 3.98 6.19 -5.22
CA LYS A 97 5.08 5.87 -4.31
C LYS A 97 4.83 6.43 -2.92
N GLN A 98 4.35 7.67 -2.81
CA GLN A 98 4.00 8.26 -1.52
C GLN A 98 2.88 7.48 -0.84
N ALA A 99 1.77 7.20 -1.55
CA ALA A 99 0.65 6.43 -1.02
C ALA A 99 1.06 5.03 -0.56
N ALA A 100 1.90 4.34 -1.34
CA ALA A 100 2.43 3.03 -0.98
C ALA A 100 3.34 3.09 0.26
N GLY A 101 4.15 4.15 0.40
CA GLY A 101 4.96 4.40 1.59
C GLY A 101 4.10 4.57 2.85
N TRP A 102 3.05 5.40 2.78
CA TRP A 102 2.10 5.58 3.87
C TRP A 102 1.40 4.28 4.26
N LEU A 103 0.97 3.48 3.28
CA LEU A 103 0.37 2.17 3.53
C LEU A 103 1.33 1.24 4.28
N ALA A 104 2.60 1.17 3.86
CA ALA A 104 3.61 0.34 4.51
C ALA A 104 3.89 0.78 5.96
N GLN A 105 3.93 2.09 6.22
CA GLN A 105 4.06 2.63 7.57
C GLN A 105 2.85 2.28 8.46
N LEU A 106 1.63 2.42 7.94
CA LEU A 106 0.41 2.05 8.65
C LEU A 106 0.39 0.57 9.00
N GLN A 107 0.74 -0.31 8.05
CA GLN A 107 0.85 -1.75 8.30
C GLN A 107 1.88 -2.07 9.38
N THR A 108 3.05 -1.44 9.31
CA THR A 108 4.12 -1.63 10.32
C THR A 108 3.66 -1.20 11.71
N ARG A 109 2.96 -0.06 11.82
CA ARG A 109 2.45 0.45 13.09
C ARG A 109 1.35 -0.45 13.66
N ALA A 110 0.44 -0.95 12.82
CA ALA A 110 -0.59 -1.88 13.24
C ALA A 110 0.01 -3.18 13.80
N THR A 111 0.96 -3.80 13.11
CA THR A 111 1.64 -5.01 13.59
C THR A 111 2.37 -4.79 14.92
N ARG A 112 3.01 -3.63 15.12
CA ARG A 112 3.65 -3.28 16.39
C ARG A 112 2.64 -3.18 17.52
N LEU A 113 1.50 -2.53 17.29
CA LEU A 113 0.44 -2.40 18.29
C LEU A 113 -0.18 -3.74 18.66
N GLU A 114 -0.40 -4.62 17.69
CA GLU A 114 -0.89 -5.99 17.96
C GLU A 114 0.11 -6.81 18.79
N THR A 115 1.40 -6.69 18.47
CA THR A 115 2.45 -7.36 19.24
C THR A 115 2.51 -6.81 20.67
N ALA A 116 2.28 -5.50 20.87
CA ALA A 116 2.20 -4.91 22.20
C ALA A 116 0.95 -5.37 22.97
N ALA A 117 -0.22 -5.36 22.32
CA ALA A 117 -1.48 -5.78 22.91
C ALA A 117 -1.45 -7.26 23.34
N THR A 118 -0.90 -8.14 22.50
CA THR A 118 -0.73 -9.57 22.84
C THR A 118 0.22 -9.78 24.02
N ARG A 119 1.27 -8.96 24.16
CA ARG A 119 2.16 -9.02 25.33
C ARG A 119 1.46 -8.54 26.60
N GLU A 120 0.68 -7.47 26.53
CA GLU A 120 -0.08 -6.97 27.68
C GLU A 120 -1.17 -7.97 28.11
N LEU A 121 -1.88 -8.58 27.17
CA LEU A 121 -2.85 -9.65 27.48
C LEU A 121 -2.19 -10.80 28.21
N LYS A 122 -1.03 -11.29 27.75
CA LYS A 122 -0.28 -12.35 28.44
C LYS A 122 0.14 -11.96 29.86
N LYS A 123 0.55 -10.71 30.09
CA LYS A 123 0.87 -10.21 31.44
C LYS A 123 -0.37 -10.22 32.35
N MET A 124 -1.52 -9.79 31.83
CA MET A 124 -2.78 -9.78 32.56
C MET A 124 -3.26 -11.19 32.88
N GLU A 125 -3.19 -12.11 31.93
CA GLU A 125 -3.50 -13.54 32.11
C GLU A 125 -2.63 -14.15 33.23
N ALA A 126 -1.32 -13.93 33.18
CA ALA A 126 -0.40 -14.41 34.21
C ALA A 126 -0.68 -13.79 35.59
N ALA A 127 -1.06 -12.51 35.64
CA ALA A 127 -1.42 -11.84 36.88
C ALA A 127 -2.73 -12.40 37.47
N LEU A 128 -3.73 -12.69 36.64
CA LEU A 128 -4.99 -13.32 37.03
C LEU A 128 -4.74 -14.75 37.55
N GLU A 129 -3.96 -15.54 36.83
CA GLU A 129 -3.61 -16.91 37.25
C GLU A 129 -2.90 -16.90 38.62
N LYS A 130 -1.96 -15.97 38.83
CA LYS A 130 -1.29 -15.81 40.12
C LYS A 130 -2.26 -15.45 41.25
N LYS A 131 -3.28 -14.61 40.99
CA LYS A 131 -4.32 -14.27 41.96
C LYS A 131 -5.20 -15.47 42.28
N LEU A 132 -5.66 -16.20 41.25
CA LEU A 132 -6.44 -17.42 41.42
C LEU A 132 -5.68 -18.47 42.22
N ARG A 133 -4.39 -18.68 41.94
CA ARG A 133 -3.52 -19.60 42.70
C ARG A 133 -3.31 -19.17 44.15
N LYS A 134 -3.34 -17.88 44.46
CA LYS A 134 -3.29 -17.40 45.86
C LYS A 134 -4.60 -17.67 46.60
N LEU A 135 -5.73 -17.47 45.92
CA LEU A 135 -7.06 -17.72 46.48
C LEU A 135 -7.34 -19.22 46.67
N SER A 136 -6.81 -20.09 45.81
CA SER A 136 -7.00 -21.54 45.90
C SER A 136 -6.12 -22.23 46.96
N LYS A 137 -5.16 -21.53 47.58
CA LYS A 137 -4.30 -22.12 48.62
C LYS A 137 -5.07 -22.20 49.95
N PRO A 138 -5.28 -23.40 50.53
CA PRO A 138 -5.94 -23.54 51.81
C PRO A 138 -5.15 -22.84 52.92
N LYS A 139 -5.84 -22.07 53.75
CA LYS A 139 -5.29 -21.36 54.91
C LYS A 139 -4.73 -22.40 55.89
N ARG A 140 -3.42 -22.66 55.85
CA ARG A 140 -2.76 -23.57 56.80
C ARG A 140 -2.94 -23.01 58.21
N ARG A 141 -3.96 -23.48 58.95
CA ARG A 141 -4.06 -23.29 60.39
C ARG A 141 -2.80 -23.93 60.99
N ARG A 142 -1.90 -23.12 61.54
CA ARG A 142 -0.79 -23.62 62.35
C ARG A 142 -1.40 -24.30 63.57
N ALA A 143 -1.50 -25.63 63.52
CA ALA A 143 -1.83 -26.42 64.70
C ALA A 143 -0.67 -26.24 65.69
N ARG A 144 -0.89 -25.39 66.71
CA ARG A 144 -0.04 -25.35 67.90
C ARG A 144 -0.12 -26.72 68.55
N LYS A 145 0.92 -27.55 68.43
CA LYS A 145 1.07 -28.74 69.28
C LYS A 145 1.12 -28.25 70.73
N LYS A 146 0.05 -28.50 71.50
CA LYS A 146 0.14 -28.46 72.96
C LYS A 146 1.14 -29.54 73.35
N LYS A 147 2.26 -29.14 73.98
CA LYS A 147 3.11 -30.08 74.71
C LYS A 147 2.27 -30.53 75.92
N SER A 148 1.88 -31.80 75.94
CA SER A 148 1.37 -32.45 77.15
C SER A 148 2.55 -32.71 78.08
N ALA A 149 2.40 -32.28 79.33
CA ALA A 149 3.24 -32.62 80.46
C ALA A 149 3.04 -34.09 80.85
#